data_AF-A0A7U3D2G4-F1
#
_entry.id   AF-A0A7U3D2G4-F1
#
_cell.length_a   1.000
_cell.length_b   1.000
_cell.length_c   1.000
_cell.angle_alpha   90.00
_cell.angle_beta   90.00
_cell.angle_gamma   90.00
#
_symmetry.space_group_name_H-M   'P 1'
#
loop_
_entity.id
_entity.type
_entity.pdbx_description
1 polymer ?
#
loop_
_entity_poly.entity_id
_entity_poly.type
_entity_poly.pdbx_seq_one_letter_code
_entity_poly.pdbx_strand_id
1 'polypeptide(L)' 'MSTTIQVSEKLQQELSKHKLYSKETYEEVIWDLMEDSHELDEETKKELAQARLEIKEGKYHTMEEVKKELGF' A
#
# COMPACT_ATOMS: atom_id res chain seq x y z
N MET A 1 14.07 2.40 -19.62
CA MET A 1 15.48 1.99 -19.75
C MET A 1 15.88 1.36 -18.44
N SER A 2 16.48 0.17 -18.47
CA SER A 2 16.97 -0.49 -17.26
C SER A 2 18.43 -0.09 -17.00
N THR A 3 18.77 0.08 -15.73
CA THR A 3 20.15 0.23 -15.25
C THR A 3 20.53 -1.02 -14.46
N THR A 4 21.82 -1.19 -14.17
CA THR A 4 22.30 -2.35 -13.40
C THR A 4 22.69 -1.90 -12.00
N ILE A 5 22.20 -2.62 -11.00
CA ILE A 5 22.68 -2.55 -9.61
C ILE A 5 23.42 -3.83 -9.26
N GLN A 6 24.40 -3.74 -8.36
CA GLN A 6 25.11 -4.90 -7.82
C GLN A 6 24.58 -5.21 -6.43
N VAL A 7 24.29 -6.48 -6.17
CA VAL A 7 23.78 -6.96 -4.87
C VAL A 7 24.57 -8.19 -4.45
N SER A 8 24.66 -8.45 -3.15
CA SER A 8 25.26 -9.69 -2.65
C SER A 8 24.36 -10.90 -2.97
N GLU A 9 24.95 -12.09 -3.10
CA GLU A 9 24.19 -13.34 -3.25
C GLU A 9 23.19 -13.54 -2.12
N LYS A 10 23.58 -13.15 -0.89
CA LYS A 10 22.69 -13.19 0.28
C LYS A 10 21.46 -12.31 0.07
N LEU A 11 21.63 -11.07 -0.39
CA LEU A 11 20.50 -10.18 -0.64
C LEU A 11 19.59 -10.72 -1.75
N GLN A 12 20.16 -11.26 -2.82
CA GLN A 12 19.38 -11.86 -3.90
C GLN A 12 18.52 -13.03 -3.40
N GLN A 13 19.05 -13.87 -2.51
CA GLN A 13 18.32 -14.97 -1.87
C GLN A 13 17.22 -14.47 -0.93
N GLU A 14 17.42 -13.36 -0.22
CA GLU A 14 16.36 -12.77 0.59
C GLU A 14 15.25 -12.16 -0.29
N LEU A 15 15.61 -11.49 -1.39
CA LEU A 15 14.63 -10.96 -2.34
C LEU A 15 13.80 -12.08 -3.00
N SER A 16 14.38 -13.26 -3.25
CA SER A 16 13.62 -14.37 -3.84
C SER A 16 12.58 -14.95 -2.90
N LYS A 17 12.81 -14.90 -1.58
CA LYS A 17 11.83 -15.33 -0.55
C LYS A 17 10.65 -14.37 -0.42
N HIS A 18 10.85 -13.10 -0.75
CA HIS A 18 9.79 -12.08 -0.71
C HIS A 18 8.87 -12.13 -1.93
N LYS A 19 9.19 -12.94 -2.95
CA LYS A 19 8.30 -13.09 -4.10
C LYS A 19 7.00 -13.78 -3.70
N LEU A 20 5.87 -13.12 -3.96
CA LEU A 20 4.54 -13.66 -3.71
C LEU A 20 4.12 -14.67 -4.78
N TYR A 21 4.65 -14.54 -6.00
CA TYR A 21 4.38 -15.44 -7.11
C TYR A 21 5.58 -15.59 -8.05
N SER A 22 5.59 -16.66 -8.85
CA SER A 22 6.76 -17.09 -9.62
C SER A 22 7.21 -16.11 -10.73
N LYS A 23 6.32 -15.24 -11.20
CA LYS A 23 6.58 -14.29 -12.28
C LYS A 23 6.99 -12.90 -11.82
N GLU A 24 6.95 -12.65 -10.52
CA GLU A 24 7.32 -11.36 -9.94
C GLU A 24 8.82 -11.10 -10.15
N THR A 25 9.15 -9.88 -10.54
CA THR A 25 10.52 -9.42 -10.78
C THR A 25 11.16 -8.96 -9.47
N TYR A 26 12.50 -8.92 -9.44
CA TYR A 26 13.18 -8.32 -8.29
C TYR A 26 12.94 -6.81 -8.20
N GLU A 27 12.64 -6.14 -9.32
CA GLU A 27 12.30 -4.72 -9.34
C GLU A 27 10.98 -4.45 -8.62
N GLU A 28 9.93 -5.24 -8.89
CA GLU A 28 8.65 -5.16 -8.18
C GLU A 28 8.84 -5.38 -6.67
N VAL A 29 9.52 -6.46 -6.27
CA VAL A 29 9.80 -6.72 -4.86
C VAL A 29 10.58 -5.59 -4.19
N ILE A 30 11.57 -4.99 -4.88
CA ILE A 30 12.34 -3.87 -4.33
C ILE A 30 11.45 -2.63 -4.16
N TRP A 31 10.59 -2.33 -5.13
CA TRP A 31 9.65 -1.22 -5.03
C TRP A 31 8.66 -1.38 -3.89
N ASP A 32 8.07 -2.56 -3.75
CA ASP A 32 7.14 -2.85 -2.65
C ASP A 32 7.81 -2.68 -1.29
N LEU A 33 9.06 -3.14 -1.15
CA LEU A 33 9.83 -2.94 0.09
C LEU A 33 10.22 -1.47 0.33
N MET A 34 10.33 -0.66 -0.72
CA MET A 34 10.61 0.76 -0.61
C MET A 34 9.36 1.58 -0.30
N GLU A 35 8.16 1.08 -0.61
CA GLU A 35 6.89 1.76 -0.38
C GLU A 35 6.73 2.18 1.09
N ASP A 36 7.08 1.31 2.04
CA ASP A 36 7.04 1.60 3.48
C ASP A 36 7.96 2.77 3.91
N SER A 37 8.99 3.07 3.12
CA SER A 37 9.91 4.19 3.39
C SER A 37 9.45 5.51 2.77
N HIS A 38 8.44 5.47 1.90
CA HIS A 38 7.88 6.67 1.31
C HIS A 38 6.89 7.32 2.28
N GLU A 39 7.09 8.60 2.53
CA GLU A 39 6.10 9.43 3.20
C GLU A 39 4.82 9.45 2.36
N LEU A 40 3.65 9.37 3.02
CA LEU A 40 2.37 9.55 2.34
C LEU A 40 2.39 10.84 1.51
N ASP A 41 1.90 10.76 0.28
CA ASP A 41 1.81 11.94 -0.56
C ASP A 41 0.86 12.99 0.05
N GLU A 42 0.99 14.22 -0.43
CA GLU A 42 0.24 15.35 0.10
C GLU A 42 -1.27 15.27 -0.17
N GLU A 43 -1.70 14.49 -1.17
CA GLU A 43 -3.12 14.24 -1.46
C GLU A 43 -3.70 13.31 -0.41
N THR A 44 -3.06 12.16 -0.19
CA THR A 44 -3.41 11.15 0.83
C THR A 44 -3.46 11.77 2.23
N LYS A 45 -2.52 12.66 2.56
CA LYS A 45 -2.55 13.42 3.83
C LYS A 45 -3.77 14.32 3.97
N LYS A 46 -4.15 15.03 2.89
CA LYS A 46 -5.34 15.89 2.88
C LYS A 46 -6.62 15.07 3.02
N GLU A 47 -6.72 13.96 2.30
CA GLU A 47 -7.86 13.04 2.39
C GLU A 47 -8.00 12.46 3.80
N LEU A 48 -6.89 12.05 4.43
CA LEU A 48 -6.90 11.58 5.82
C LEU A 48 -7.35 12.67 6.80
N ALA A 49 -6.93 13.92 6.60
CA ALA A 49 -7.37 15.04 7.43
C ALA A 49 -8.87 15.28 7.29
N GLN A 50 -9.39 15.23 6.05
CA GLN A 50 -10.80 15.39 5.74
C GLN A 50 -11.65 14.24 6.31
N ALA A 51 -11.23 12.99 6.11
CA ALA A 51 -11.93 11.82 6.64
C ALA A 51 -12.02 11.87 8.17
N ARG A 52 -10.97 12.32 8.86
CA ARG A 52 -10.99 12.51 10.32
C ARG A 52 -11.98 13.59 10.76
N LEU A 53 -12.17 14.64 9.96
CA LEU A 53 -13.17 15.67 10.22
C LEU A 53 -14.58 15.12 10.03
N GLU A 54 -14.83 14.41 8.92
CA GLU A 54 -16.12 13.80 8.60
C GLU A 54 -16.57 12.81 9.68
N ILE A 55 -15.66 11.97 10.18
CA ILE A 55 -15.94 11.07 11.31
C ILE A 55 -16.33 11.85 12.56
N LYS A 56 -15.64 12.96 12.88
CA LYS A 56 -16.00 13.83 14.02
C LYS A 56 -17.35 14.50 13.85
N GLU A 57 -17.71 14.86 12.61
CA GLU A 57 -19.00 15.45 12.26
C GLU A 57 -20.12 14.40 12.16
N GLY A 58 -19.82 13.10 12.37
CA GLY A 58 -20.80 12.02 12.27
C GLY A 58 -21.16 11.62 10.83
N LYS A 59 -20.39 12.07 9.84
CA LYS A 59 -20.55 11.72 8.42
C LYS A 59 -19.90 10.37 8.13
N TYR A 60 -20.39 9.32 8.77
CA TYR A 60 -19.99 7.95 8.51
C TYR A 60 -21.21 7.03 8.58
N HIS A 61 -21.13 5.91 7.88
CA HIS A 61 -22.14 4.85 7.99
C HIS A 61 -21.51 3.65 8.68
N THR A 62 -22.23 3.06 9.62
CA THR A 62 -21.90 1.78 10.20
C THR A 62 -22.18 0.66 9.19
N MET A 63 -21.53 -0.50 9.39
CA MET A 63 -21.75 -1.65 8.53
C MET A 63 -23.23 -2.09 8.49
N GLU A 64 -23.99 -1.89 9.56
CA GLU A 64 -25.43 -2.19 9.60
C GLU A 64 -26.26 -1.21 8.77
N GLU A 65 -25.91 0.08 8.79
CA GLU A 65 -26.56 1.11 7.98
C GLU A 65 -26.30 0.87 6.48
N VAL A 66 -25.06 0.57 6.12
CA VAL A 66 -24.69 0.23 4.73
C VAL A 66 -25.45 -1.00 4.24
N LYS A 67 -25.59 -2.06 5.07
CA LYS A 67 -26.38 -3.25 4.71
C LYS A 67 -27.84 -2.90 4.43
N LYS A 68 -28.45 -2.08 5.29
CA LYS A 68 -29.84 -1.61 5.10
C LYS A 68 -30.00 -0.80 3.81
N GLU A 69 -29.06 0.10 3.51
CA GLU A 69 -29.06 0.91 2.30
C GLU A 69 -28.91 0.07 1.02
N LEU A 70 -28.10 -0.99 1.09
CA LEU A 70 -27.85 -1.91 -0.03
C LEU A 70 -28.87 -3.07 -0.11
N GLY A 71 -29.79 -3.19 0.84
CA GLY A 71 -30.85 -4.21 0.83
C GLY A 71 -30.44 -5.61 1.29
N PHE A 72 -29.41 -5.71 2.14
CA PHE A 72 -28.93 -6.97 2.75
C PHE A 72 -29.43 -7.17 4.20
#